data_AF-A0A2N3EEG3-F1
#
_entry.id   AF-A0A2N3EEG3-F1
#
_cell.length_a   1.000
_cell.length_b   1.000
_cell.length_c   1.000
_cell.angle_alpha   90.00
_cell.angle_beta   90.00
_cell.angle_gamma   90.00
#
_symmetry.space_group_name_H-M   'P 1'
#
loop_
_entity.id
_entity.type
_entity.pdbx_description
1 polymer ?
#
loop_
_entity_poly.entity_id
_entity_poly.type
_entity_poly.pdbx_seq_one_letter_code
_entity_poly.pdbx_strand_id
1 'polypeptide(L)'
;MSGIDRYFQRRREMAAAAVAAFEAGENVVNTLVTRFPGDKQEAIEIAYELQAGSYTAARDDPAARAYRAEQQRIVATEVLPLCEPASGPTLSLLDAGVGEGSAWYGFDFAATKIGVLHAVDISLRRLSYVEKNITAPPALRVAPVRADVRNLPYWPGSFDIVLTMHAIEPNGGSEAEILGGLAALTS
;
A
#
# COMPACT_ATOMS: atom_id res chain seq x y z
N MET A 1 -30.22 12.95 -16.70
CA MET A 1 -28.79 12.53 -16.63
C MET A 1 -28.75 11.13 -16.04
N SER A 2 -28.12 10.17 -16.71
CA SER A 2 -28.10 8.78 -16.25
C SER A 2 -27.26 8.62 -14.97
N GLY A 3 -27.33 7.45 -14.32
CA GLY A 3 -26.46 7.14 -13.18
C GLY A 3 -24.98 7.15 -13.56
N ILE A 4 -24.65 6.67 -14.77
CA ILE A 4 -23.27 6.61 -15.27
C ILE A 4 -22.72 8.01 -15.60
N ASP A 5 -23.56 8.91 -16.13
CA ASP A 5 -23.17 10.31 -16.39
C ASP A 5 -22.84 11.04 -15.08
N ARG A 6 -23.66 10.83 -14.04
CA ARG A 6 -23.43 11.40 -12.70
C ARG A 6 -22.12 10.90 -12.10
N TYR A 7 -21.82 9.61 -12.25
CA TYR A 7 -20.55 9.03 -11.80
C TYR A 7 -19.35 9.71 -12.48
N PHE A 8 -19.34 9.79 -13.82
CA PHE A 8 -18.23 10.40 -14.54
C PHE A 8 -18.10 11.91 -14.29
N GLN A 9 -19.22 12.61 -14.16
CA GLN A 9 -19.19 14.03 -13.80
C GLN A 9 -18.55 14.23 -12.43
N ARG A 10 -18.98 13.47 -11.42
CA ARG A 10 -18.41 13.55 -10.08
C ARG A 10 -16.91 13.25 -10.06
N ARG A 11 -16.45 12.21 -10.78
CA ARG A 11 -15.00 11.94 -10.87
C ARG A 11 -14.21 13.07 -11.51
N ARG A 12 -14.76 13.73 -12.54
CA ARG A 12 -14.12 14.91 -13.14
C ARG A 12 -14.02 16.06 -12.14
N GLU A 13 -15.09 16.32 -11.37
CA GLU A 13 -15.10 17.35 -10.33
C GLU A 13 -14.09 17.06 -9.22
N MET A 14 -14.01 15.81 -8.76
CA MET A 14 -13.01 15.37 -7.79
C MET A 14 -11.58 15.52 -8.32
N ALA A 15 -11.33 15.06 -9.55
CA ALA A 15 -10.00 15.16 -10.16
C ALA A 15 -9.56 16.63 -10.31
N ALA A 16 -10.45 17.52 -10.75
CA ALA A 16 -10.17 18.94 -10.85
C ALA A 16 -9.87 19.57 -9.47
N ALA A 17 -10.65 19.21 -8.45
CA ALA A 17 -10.39 19.66 -7.07
C ALA A 17 -9.06 19.13 -6.53
N ALA A 18 -8.69 17.89 -6.88
CA ALA A 18 -7.44 17.26 -6.47
C ALA A 18 -6.23 17.99 -7.07
N VAL A 19 -6.28 18.27 -8.37
CA VAL A 19 -5.23 19.01 -9.09
C VAL A 19 -5.06 20.41 -8.50
N ALA A 20 -6.16 21.14 -8.29
CA ALA A 20 -6.10 22.48 -7.68
C ALA A 20 -5.47 22.46 -6.28
N ALA A 21 -5.86 21.51 -5.42
CA ALA A 21 -5.28 21.35 -4.09
C ALA A 21 -3.79 21.01 -4.15
N PHE A 22 -3.40 20.13 -5.07
CA PHE A 22 -2.00 19.73 -5.26
C PHE A 22 -1.13 20.90 -5.72
N GLU A 23 -1.61 21.67 -6.72
CA GLU A 23 -0.93 22.86 -7.22
C GLU A 23 -0.80 23.96 -6.14
N ALA A 24 -1.78 24.05 -5.23
CA ALA A 24 -1.74 24.96 -4.09
C ALA A 24 -0.88 24.49 -2.92
N GLY A 25 -0.31 23.27 -2.97
CA GLY A 25 0.47 22.68 -1.88
C GLY A 25 -0.38 22.27 -0.66
N GLU A 26 -1.68 22.09 -0.85
CA GLU A 26 -2.61 21.67 0.20
C GLU A 26 -2.62 20.15 0.40
N ASN A 27 -3.18 19.70 1.53
CA ASN A 27 -3.41 18.28 1.75
C ASN A 27 -4.57 17.78 0.87
N VAL A 28 -4.22 17.21 -0.29
CA VAL A 28 -5.18 16.73 -1.31
C VAL A 28 -6.22 15.77 -0.72
N VAL A 29 -5.80 14.79 0.09
CA VAL A 29 -6.73 13.82 0.70
C VAL A 29 -7.74 14.55 1.58
N ASN A 30 -7.27 15.41 2.49
CA ASN A 30 -8.15 16.16 3.39
C ASN A 30 -9.11 17.08 2.63
N THR A 31 -8.62 17.77 1.59
CA THR A 31 -9.45 18.64 0.74
C THR A 31 -10.57 17.84 0.05
N LEU A 32 -10.25 16.69 -0.53
CA LEU A 32 -11.25 15.87 -1.22
C LEU A 32 -12.23 15.22 -0.25
N VAL A 33 -11.78 14.66 0.87
CA VAL A 33 -12.66 14.00 1.85
C VAL A 33 -13.62 15.02 2.48
N THR A 34 -13.17 16.26 2.72
CA THR A 34 -14.03 17.33 3.23
C THR A 34 -15.09 17.73 2.20
N ARG A 35 -14.71 17.82 0.92
CA ARG A 35 -15.61 18.25 -0.17
C ARG A 35 -16.57 17.14 -0.65
N PHE A 36 -16.16 15.89 -0.54
CA PHE A 36 -16.90 14.71 -0.99
C PHE A 36 -17.01 13.64 0.12
N PRO A 37 -17.65 13.95 1.25
CA PRO A 37 -17.64 13.07 2.43
C PRO A 37 -18.32 11.71 2.20
N GLY A 38 -19.27 11.63 1.26
CA GLY A 38 -19.95 10.36 0.91
C GLY A 38 -19.13 9.43 0.02
N ASP A 39 -18.01 9.90 -0.53
CA ASP A 39 -17.21 9.18 -1.53
C ASP A 39 -15.73 9.11 -1.09
N LYS A 40 -15.48 8.98 0.22
CA LYS A 40 -14.14 9.02 0.84
C LYS A 40 -13.12 8.11 0.15
N GLN A 41 -13.51 6.89 -0.22
CA GLN A 41 -12.63 5.94 -0.87
C GLN A 41 -12.20 6.39 -2.27
N GLU A 42 -13.14 6.93 -3.05
CA GLU A 42 -12.87 7.47 -4.39
C GLU A 42 -11.98 8.72 -4.30
N ALA A 43 -12.19 9.56 -3.28
CA ALA A 43 -11.34 10.69 -2.96
C ALA A 43 -9.89 10.28 -2.63
N ILE A 44 -9.70 9.28 -1.75
CA ILE A 44 -8.37 8.75 -1.40
C ILE A 44 -7.67 8.18 -2.64
N GLU A 45 -8.39 7.38 -3.44
CA GLU A 45 -7.85 6.83 -4.67
C GLU A 45 -7.34 7.94 -5.61
N ILE A 46 -8.16 8.96 -5.89
CA ILE A 46 -7.78 10.08 -6.79
C ILE A 46 -6.57 10.84 -6.25
N ALA A 47 -6.52 11.11 -4.95
CA ALA A 47 -5.39 11.78 -4.34
C ALA A 47 -4.10 10.97 -4.52
N TYR A 48 -4.16 9.65 -4.26
CA TYR A 48 -3.03 8.75 -4.43
C TYR A 48 -2.59 8.59 -5.89
N GLU A 49 -3.54 8.52 -6.83
CA GLU A 49 -3.25 8.51 -8.27
C GLU A 49 -2.49 9.78 -8.69
N LEU A 50 -2.91 10.94 -8.19
CA LEU A 50 -2.27 12.22 -8.49
C LEU A 50 -0.87 12.34 -7.87
N GLN A 51 -0.70 11.85 -6.64
CA GLN A 51 0.53 12.02 -5.86
C GLN A 51 1.56 10.90 -6.09
N ALA A 52 1.22 9.87 -6.86
CA ALA A 52 2.09 8.74 -7.13
C ALA A 52 3.44 9.15 -7.75
N GLY A 53 4.50 8.53 -7.26
CA GLY A 53 5.89 8.79 -7.64
C GLY A 53 6.60 9.78 -6.73
N SER A 54 5.88 10.48 -5.85
CA SER A 54 6.47 11.45 -4.91
C SER A 54 7.42 10.78 -3.91
N TYR A 55 7.04 9.61 -3.37
CA TYR A 55 7.92 8.85 -2.48
C TYR A 55 9.13 8.28 -3.21
N THR A 56 8.95 7.85 -4.45
CA THR A 56 10.05 7.42 -5.33
C THR A 56 11.03 8.54 -5.63
N ALA A 57 10.53 9.74 -5.92
CA ALA A 57 11.38 10.92 -6.14
C ALA A 57 12.16 11.31 -4.86
N ALA A 58 11.55 11.15 -3.70
CA ALA A 58 12.16 11.40 -2.39
C ALA A 58 12.96 10.21 -1.83
N ARG A 59 13.23 9.16 -2.63
CA ARG A 59 13.91 7.94 -2.13
C ARG A 59 15.27 8.22 -1.48
N ASP A 60 15.99 9.23 -1.95
CA ASP A 60 17.35 9.54 -1.49
C ASP A 60 17.37 10.54 -0.33
N ASP A 61 16.21 10.97 0.16
CA ASP A 61 16.09 11.79 1.36
C ASP A 61 16.70 11.06 2.58
N PRO A 62 17.65 11.67 3.31
CA PRO A 62 18.33 11.01 4.43
C PRO A 62 17.40 10.54 5.55
N ALA A 63 16.40 11.35 5.92
CA ALA A 63 15.48 11.01 7.00
C ALA A 63 14.56 9.84 6.57
N ALA A 64 14.05 9.89 5.34
CA ALA A 64 13.25 8.82 4.78
C ALA A 64 14.07 7.51 4.63
N ARG A 65 15.35 7.58 4.26
CA ARG A 65 16.24 6.40 4.23
C ARG A 65 16.44 5.79 5.60
N ALA A 66 16.76 6.60 6.61
CA ALA A 66 16.97 6.12 7.98
C ALA A 66 15.68 5.46 8.53
N TYR A 67 14.54 6.09 8.28
CA TYR A 67 13.24 5.57 8.69
C TYR A 67 12.96 4.18 8.09
N ARG A 68 13.15 4.02 6.78
CA ARG A 68 12.93 2.74 6.09
C ARG A 68 13.93 1.68 6.50
N ALA A 69 15.20 2.05 6.70
CA ALA A 69 16.22 1.10 7.14
C ALA A 69 15.84 0.47 8.49
N GLU A 70 15.25 1.25 9.40
CA GLU A 70 14.76 0.72 10.67
C GLU A 70 13.56 -0.21 10.50
N GLN A 71 12.57 0.14 9.66
CA GLN A 71 11.45 -0.75 9.34
C GLN A 71 11.93 -2.09 8.77
N GLN A 72 12.88 -2.03 7.83
CA GLN A 72 13.50 -3.20 7.21
C GLN A 72 14.26 -4.05 8.22
N ARG A 73 15.00 -3.41 9.14
CA ARG A 73 15.69 -4.10 10.23
C ARG A 73 14.69 -4.85 11.11
N ILE A 74 13.59 -4.21 11.52
CA ILE A 74 12.53 -4.84 12.32
C ILE A 74 11.96 -6.05 11.57
N VAL A 75 11.60 -5.90 10.29
CA VAL A 75 11.09 -7.03 9.49
C VAL A 75 12.10 -8.17 9.47
N ALA A 76 13.35 -7.90 9.12
CA ALA A 76 14.37 -8.94 8.96
C ALA A 76 14.77 -9.63 10.27
N THR A 77 14.84 -8.89 11.37
CA THR A 77 15.43 -9.38 12.64
C THR A 77 14.42 -9.76 13.70
N GLU A 78 13.19 -9.25 13.60
CA GLU A 78 12.15 -9.45 14.63
C GLU A 78 10.93 -10.18 14.06
N VAL A 79 10.51 -9.87 12.82
CA VAL A 79 9.32 -10.51 12.23
C VAL A 79 9.67 -11.84 11.58
N LEU A 80 10.59 -11.85 10.60
CA LEU A 80 10.90 -13.06 9.83
C LEU A 80 11.29 -14.27 10.70
N PRO A 81 12.13 -14.12 11.75
CA PRO A 81 12.51 -15.26 12.59
C PRO A 81 11.34 -15.94 13.32
N LEU A 82 10.23 -15.21 13.57
CA LEU A 82 9.03 -15.77 14.20
C LEU A 82 8.22 -16.63 13.22
N CYS A 83 8.40 -16.42 11.92
CA CYS A 83 7.67 -17.11 10.86
C CYS A 83 8.44 -18.33 10.33
N GLU A 84 9.77 -18.33 10.41
CA GLU A 84 10.62 -19.41 9.86
C GLU A 84 10.35 -20.85 10.36
N PRO A 85 9.89 -21.12 11.60
CA PRO A 85 9.66 -22.48 12.06
C PRO A 85 8.45 -23.18 11.44
N ALA A 86 7.51 -22.43 10.82
CA ALA A 86 6.17 -22.95 10.48
C ALA A 86 5.94 -23.26 8.99
N SER A 87 6.66 -22.61 8.07
CA SER A 87 6.12 -22.32 6.72
C SER A 87 6.94 -22.90 5.55
N GLY A 88 7.72 -23.95 5.82
CA GLY A 88 8.42 -24.70 4.76
C GLY A 88 9.56 -23.90 4.11
N PRO A 89 9.99 -24.26 2.87
CA PRO A 89 11.18 -23.68 2.25
C PRO A 89 10.99 -22.26 1.71
N THR A 90 9.75 -21.75 1.67
CA THR A 90 9.43 -20.46 1.05
C THR A 90 8.23 -19.82 1.71
N LEU A 91 8.35 -18.52 2.03
CA LEU A 91 7.33 -17.71 2.67
C LEU A 91 6.56 -16.87 1.63
N SER A 92 5.27 -16.75 1.87
CA SER A 92 4.34 -15.83 1.22
C SER A 92 4.10 -14.62 2.14
N LEU A 93 4.36 -13.43 1.60
CA LEU A 93 4.21 -12.16 2.31
C LEU A 93 3.13 -11.33 1.63
N LEU A 94 2.18 -10.82 2.41
CA LEU A 94 1.27 -9.74 2.03
C LEU A 94 1.76 -8.42 2.63
N ASP A 95 1.97 -7.42 1.78
CA ASP A 95 2.05 -6.01 2.21
C ASP A 95 0.73 -5.30 1.85
N ALA A 96 -0.09 -5.10 2.89
CA ALA A 96 -1.40 -4.47 2.81
C ALA A 96 -1.26 -2.94 2.93
N GLY A 97 -1.37 -2.27 1.79
CA GLY A 97 -1.10 -0.83 1.66
C GLY A 97 0.33 -0.50 1.24
N VAL A 98 0.90 -1.30 0.33
CA VAL A 98 2.29 -1.22 -0.14
C VAL A 98 2.65 0.15 -0.74
N GLY A 99 1.67 0.92 -1.20
CA GLY A 99 1.90 2.19 -1.89
C GLY A 99 2.80 2.02 -3.11
N GLU A 100 3.90 2.75 -3.12
CA GLU A 100 4.91 2.68 -4.18
C GLU A 100 5.93 1.56 -3.94
N GLY A 101 5.77 0.73 -2.91
CA GLY A 101 6.77 -0.25 -2.48
C GLY A 101 8.00 0.40 -1.83
N SER A 102 7.88 1.64 -1.37
CA SER A 102 9.01 2.42 -0.88
C SER A 102 9.63 1.82 0.39
N ALA A 103 8.83 1.23 1.28
CA ALA A 103 9.33 0.54 2.47
C ALA A 103 10.34 -0.57 2.14
N TRP A 104 10.32 -1.11 0.93
CA TRP A 104 11.18 -2.19 0.46
C TRP A 104 12.42 -1.71 -0.30
N TYR A 105 12.68 -0.40 -0.37
CA TYR A 105 13.87 0.13 -1.02
C TYR A 105 15.16 -0.43 -0.43
N GLY A 106 15.89 -1.21 -1.22
CA GLY A 106 17.15 -1.81 -0.80
C GLY A 106 17.00 -2.95 0.20
N PHE A 107 15.77 -3.43 0.46
CA PHE A 107 15.57 -4.63 1.26
C PHE A 107 16.11 -5.85 0.50
N ASP A 108 16.99 -6.60 1.13
CA ASP A 108 17.61 -7.77 0.52
C ASP A 108 16.72 -9.01 0.66
N PHE A 109 15.73 -9.13 -0.24
CA PHE A 109 14.87 -10.31 -0.30
C PHE A 109 15.64 -11.61 -0.54
N ALA A 110 16.84 -11.57 -1.17
CA ALA A 110 17.63 -12.76 -1.44
C ALA A 110 18.23 -13.37 -0.16
N ALA A 111 18.38 -12.57 0.89
CA ALA A 111 18.78 -13.02 2.22
C ALA A 111 17.61 -13.58 3.05
N THR A 112 16.40 -13.62 2.49
CA THR A 112 15.18 -14.09 3.17
C THR A 112 14.63 -15.36 2.53
N LYS A 113 13.66 -15.99 3.21
CA LYS A 113 12.87 -17.09 2.64
C LYS A 113 11.63 -16.62 1.88
N ILE A 114 11.40 -15.31 1.72
CA ILE A 114 10.22 -14.79 1.01
C ILE A 114 10.38 -15.09 -0.49
N GLY A 115 9.50 -15.94 -1.03
CA GLY A 115 9.46 -16.24 -2.46
C GLY A 115 8.29 -15.57 -3.19
N VAL A 116 7.28 -15.08 -2.47
CA VAL A 116 6.20 -14.30 -3.07
C VAL A 116 5.86 -13.10 -2.19
N LEU A 117 5.84 -11.91 -2.79
CA LEU A 117 5.34 -10.68 -2.20
C LEU A 117 4.05 -10.24 -2.91
N HIS A 118 2.94 -10.30 -2.21
CA HIS A 118 1.66 -9.71 -2.61
C HIS A 118 1.65 -8.24 -2.17
N ALA A 119 1.76 -7.34 -3.14
CA ALA A 119 1.88 -5.92 -2.91
C ALA A 119 0.52 -5.26 -3.20
N VAL A 120 -0.24 -4.92 -2.15
CA VAL A 120 -1.61 -4.42 -2.29
C VAL A 120 -1.71 -2.92 -2.07
N ASP A 121 -2.33 -2.18 -2.98
CA ASP A 121 -2.73 -0.78 -2.77
C ASP A 121 -4.02 -0.49 -3.54
N ILE A 122 -4.78 0.53 -3.12
CA ILE A 122 -5.97 0.95 -3.85
C ILE A 122 -5.64 1.68 -5.16
N SER A 123 -4.46 2.31 -5.23
CA SER A 123 -3.98 3.07 -6.39
C SER A 123 -3.18 2.20 -7.36
N LEU A 124 -3.66 2.13 -8.60
CA LEU A 124 -2.93 1.50 -9.71
C LEU A 124 -1.64 2.25 -10.05
N ARG A 125 -1.65 3.59 -10.00
CA ARG A 125 -0.43 4.36 -10.25
C ARG A 125 0.64 4.09 -9.20
N ARG A 126 0.32 4.03 -7.92
CA ARG A 126 1.31 3.69 -6.88
C ARG A 126 1.87 2.29 -7.09
N LEU A 127 1.00 1.31 -7.39
CA LEU A 127 1.42 -0.06 -7.74
C LEU A 127 2.37 -0.13 -8.93
N SER A 128 2.22 0.77 -9.92
CA SER A 128 3.12 0.82 -11.09
C SER A 128 4.57 1.18 -10.77
N TYR A 129 4.85 1.65 -9.54
CA TYR A 129 6.20 1.90 -9.05
C TYR A 129 6.80 0.70 -8.30
N VAL A 130 6.00 -0.26 -7.84
CA VAL A 130 6.46 -1.37 -6.99
C VAL A 130 7.59 -2.16 -7.65
N GLU A 131 7.42 -2.57 -8.91
CA GLU A 131 8.45 -3.32 -9.64
C GLU A 131 9.74 -2.52 -9.86
N LYS A 132 9.65 -1.19 -9.92
CA LYS A 132 10.83 -0.30 -10.07
C LYS A 132 11.57 -0.11 -8.75
N ASN A 133 10.82 -0.25 -7.65
CA ASN A 133 11.24 0.12 -6.32
C ASN A 133 11.71 -1.08 -5.48
N ILE A 134 11.28 -2.27 -5.87
CA ILE A 134 11.66 -3.53 -5.25
C ILE A 134 12.70 -4.22 -6.12
N THR A 135 13.90 -4.41 -5.57
CA THR A 135 14.94 -5.23 -6.20
C THR A 135 14.59 -6.70 -6.01
N ALA A 136 13.84 -7.28 -6.94
CA ALA A 136 13.43 -8.66 -6.87
C ALA A 136 14.55 -9.61 -7.32
N PRO A 137 15.07 -10.51 -6.45
CA PRO A 137 15.93 -11.61 -6.91
C PRO A 137 15.14 -12.59 -7.78
N PRO A 138 15.79 -13.45 -8.59
CA PRO A 138 15.11 -14.41 -9.46
C PRO A 138 14.14 -15.36 -8.73
N ALA A 139 14.38 -15.61 -7.45
CA ALA A 139 13.54 -16.46 -6.61
C ALA A 139 12.31 -15.74 -6.02
N LEU A 140 12.23 -14.40 -6.10
CA LEU A 140 11.11 -13.61 -5.61
C LEU A 140 10.14 -13.30 -6.74
N ARG A 141 8.88 -13.68 -6.56
CA ARG A 141 7.76 -13.18 -7.35
C ARG A 141 7.11 -11.99 -6.64
N VAL A 142 7.11 -10.83 -7.29
CA VAL A 142 6.30 -9.68 -6.86
C VAL A 142 4.94 -9.73 -7.57
N ALA A 143 3.85 -9.64 -6.82
CA ALA A 143 2.48 -9.69 -7.31
C ALA A 143 1.72 -8.43 -6.88
N PRO A 144 1.76 -7.35 -7.69
CA PRO A 144 0.97 -6.15 -7.44
C PRO A 144 -0.53 -6.45 -7.59
N VAL A 145 -1.34 -6.04 -6.60
CA VAL A 145 -2.78 -6.28 -6.59
C VAL A 145 -3.52 -5.01 -6.18
N ARG A 146 -4.44 -4.56 -7.05
CA ARG A 146 -5.30 -3.43 -6.73
C ARG A 146 -6.50 -3.90 -5.91
N ALA A 147 -6.56 -3.49 -4.65
CA ALA A 147 -7.69 -3.79 -3.77
C ALA A 147 -7.84 -2.74 -2.67
N ASP A 148 -9.03 -2.71 -2.06
CA ASP A 148 -9.25 -2.02 -0.79
C ASP A 148 -8.79 -2.95 0.34
N VAL A 149 -8.03 -2.43 1.30
CA VAL A 149 -7.57 -3.20 2.46
C VAL A 149 -8.73 -3.73 3.31
N ARG A 150 -9.90 -3.08 3.26
CA ARG A 150 -11.13 -3.55 3.91
C ARG A 150 -11.79 -4.74 3.20
N ASN A 151 -11.42 -5.01 1.95
CA ASN A 151 -12.01 -6.05 1.14
C ASN A 151 -10.94 -6.68 0.23
N LEU A 152 -10.01 -7.38 0.86
CA LEU A 152 -8.91 -8.07 0.17
C LEU A 152 -9.42 -9.34 -0.53
N PRO A 153 -8.96 -9.64 -1.75
CA PRO A 153 -9.43 -10.78 -2.54
C PRO A 153 -8.73 -12.09 -2.15
N TYR A 154 -8.59 -12.36 -0.85
CA TYR A 154 -7.87 -13.51 -0.31
C TYR A 154 -8.71 -14.28 0.70
N TRP A 155 -8.45 -15.58 0.80
CA TRP A 155 -9.08 -16.44 1.81
C TRP A 155 -8.35 -16.30 3.16
N PRO A 156 -9.02 -16.55 4.29
CA PRO A 156 -8.33 -16.66 5.58
C PRO A 156 -7.17 -17.66 5.52
N GLY A 157 -6.06 -17.36 6.22
CA GLY A 157 -4.85 -18.20 6.25
C GLY A 157 -4.10 -18.30 4.91
N SER A 158 -4.25 -17.32 4.01
CA SER A 158 -3.58 -17.33 2.69
C SER A 158 -2.09 -16.99 2.73
N PHE A 159 -1.59 -16.38 3.81
CA PHE A 159 -0.22 -15.88 3.89
C PHE A 159 0.52 -16.32 5.15
N ASP A 160 1.82 -16.55 5.01
CA ASP A 160 2.69 -16.81 6.16
C ASP A 160 2.97 -15.53 6.95
N ILE A 161 2.96 -14.38 6.25
CA ILE A 161 3.22 -13.08 6.83
C ILE A 161 2.23 -12.06 6.25
N VAL A 162 1.59 -11.28 7.13
CA VAL A 162 0.80 -10.11 6.77
C VAL A 162 1.41 -8.89 7.44
N LEU A 163 1.81 -7.91 6.62
CA LEU A 163 2.37 -6.64 7.05
C LEU A 163 1.52 -5.49 6.55
N THR A 164 1.59 -4.38 7.28
CA THR A 164 1.05 -3.09 6.87
C THR A 164 1.91 -2.00 7.49
N MET A 165 2.21 -0.97 6.71
CA MET A 165 3.12 0.11 7.13
C MET A 165 2.49 1.46 6.74
N HIS A 166 1.99 2.21 7.73
CA HIS A 166 1.32 3.52 7.56
C HIS A 166 0.09 3.51 6.65
N ALA A 167 -0.61 2.39 6.57
CA ALA A 167 -1.78 2.26 5.70
C ALA A 167 -3.11 2.10 6.48
N ILE A 168 -3.06 1.93 7.80
CA ILE A 168 -4.26 1.69 8.63
C ILE A 168 -4.82 3.00 9.21
N GLU A 169 -3.95 3.90 9.61
CA GLU A 169 -4.25 5.17 10.28
C GLU A 169 -5.19 6.11 9.49
N PRO A 170 -5.19 6.19 8.13
CA PRO A 170 -6.08 7.11 7.41
C PRO A 170 -7.54 6.60 7.28
N ASN A 171 -7.88 5.42 7.80
CA ASN A 171 -9.17 4.79 7.53
C ASN A 171 -10.34 5.36 8.35
N GLY A 172 -10.07 6.09 9.44
CA GLY A 172 -11.05 6.98 10.08
C GLY A 172 -12.11 6.23 10.89
N GLY A 173 -11.67 5.34 11.77
CA GLY A 173 -12.52 4.58 12.69
C GLY A 173 -12.71 3.10 12.31
N SER A 174 -12.23 2.68 11.13
CA SER A 174 -12.31 1.28 10.67
C SER A 174 -11.06 0.45 11.00
N GLU A 175 -10.16 0.96 11.84
CA GLU A 175 -8.86 0.34 12.11
C GLU A 175 -9.01 -1.05 12.73
N ALA A 176 -9.93 -1.21 13.68
CA ALA A 176 -10.18 -2.50 14.33
C ALA A 176 -10.74 -3.56 13.36
N GLU A 177 -11.62 -3.15 12.45
CA GLU A 177 -12.17 -4.02 11.40
C GLU A 177 -11.05 -4.46 10.43
N ILE A 178 -10.24 -3.51 9.97
CA ILE A 178 -9.12 -3.77 9.07
C ILE A 178 -8.12 -4.72 9.73
N LEU A 179 -7.72 -4.45 10.98
CA LEU A 179 -6.79 -5.30 11.72
C LEU A 179 -7.34 -6.72 11.91
N GLY A 180 -8.64 -6.86 12.22
CA GLY A 180 -9.28 -8.17 12.31
C GLY A 180 -9.27 -8.93 10.98
N GLY A 181 -9.56 -8.24 9.88
CA GLY A 181 -9.49 -8.80 8.53
C GLY A 181 -8.08 -9.24 8.15
N LEU A 182 -7.07 -8.40 8.38
CA LEU A 182 -5.67 -8.71 8.12
C LEU A 182 -5.16 -9.87 8.98
N ALA A 183 -5.49 -9.89 10.28
CA ALA A 183 -5.09 -10.97 11.17
C ALA A 183 -5.65 -12.33 10.75
N ALA A 184 -6.87 -12.35 10.18
CA ALA A 184 -7.47 -13.59 9.67
C ALA A 184 -6.78 -14.14 8.41
N LEU A 185 -5.95 -13.34 7.72
CA LEU A 185 -5.24 -13.77 6.51
C LEU A 185 -3.93 -14.51 6.80
N THR A 186 -3.42 -14.45 8.03
CA THR A 186 -2.20 -15.15 8.43
C THR A 186 -2.50 -16.61 8.79
N SER A 187 -1.66 -17.54 8.33
CA SER A 187 -1.77 -19.00 8.57
C SER A 187 -1.39 -19.44 9.99
#